data_AF-A0AAU1IN79-F1
#
_entry.id   AF-A0AAU1IN79-F1
#
_cell.length_a   1.000
_cell.length_b   1.000
_cell.length_c   1.000
_cell.angle_alpha   90.00
_cell.angle_beta   90.00
_cell.angle_gamma   90.00
#
_symmetry.space_group_name_H-M   'P 1'
#
loop_
_entity.id
_entity.type
_entity.pdbx_description
1 polymer ?
#
loop_
_entity_poly.entity_id
_entity_poly.type
_entity_poly.pdbx_seq_one_letter_code
_entity_poly.pdbx_strand_id
1 'polypeptide(L)'
;MTLVPRTIRPPRRLDDVPGWFPVLDQVLFEWFLDRQESTGTRGDLLEVGVYMGKSAICVGRHSRDGEQFTVCDLFEGDALDEANQAESTKSYSSLTQRTFEENYLAFHEELPRVLKGPSSIVPAEVAPASCRFVHIDASHLYEHVHNDIGAAHDALLPGGIVVLDDFRSEHTPGVSVAVWEAVLNRGLRPICLSTQKLYGTWGDPEPIQEELLAMVRGREDCHLSIQQAAGHRLVRFKSKKGMQAPPFPPSRFAHEPVPEEAAHRPAAATAPPRRTGRSRTRRLAADVLPPILTRAIRNGLSRS
;
A
#
# COMPACT_ATOMS: atom_id res chain seq x y z
N MET A 1 -26.59 -26.65 1.24
CA MET A 1 -25.37 -25.95 0.82
C MET A 1 -25.78 -24.56 0.37
N THR A 2 -25.68 -23.60 1.29
CA THR A 2 -26.03 -22.20 1.04
C THR A 2 -24.93 -21.61 0.17
N LEU A 3 -25.28 -21.18 -1.04
CA LEU A 3 -24.37 -20.47 -1.94
C LEU A 3 -23.94 -19.18 -1.24
N VAL A 4 -22.68 -19.11 -0.83
CA VAL A 4 -22.04 -17.84 -0.48
C VAL A 4 -22.07 -16.99 -1.75
N PRO A 5 -22.69 -15.80 -1.74
CA PRO A 5 -22.73 -14.97 -2.94
C PRO A 5 -21.30 -14.64 -3.37
N ARG A 6 -20.97 -14.80 -4.66
CA ARG A 6 -19.74 -14.24 -5.26
C ARG A 6 -19.85 -12.72 -5.20
N THR A 7 -19.43 -12.10 -4.10
CA THR A 7 -19.63 -10.67 -3.84
C THR A 7 -18.58 -9.76 -4.47
N ILE A 8 -17.51 -10.30 -5.07
CA ILE A 8 -16.45 -9.48 -5.67
C ILE A 8 -16.39 -9.74 -7.18
N ARG A 9 -16.59 -8.68 -7.97
CA ARG A 9 -16.34 -8.74 -9.42
C ARG A 9 -14.84 -8.92 -9.62
N PRO A 10 -14.39 -9.88 -10.45
CA PRO A 10 -12.98 -10.06 -10.68
C PRO A 10 -12.37 -8.78 -11.30
N PRO A 11 -11.15 -8.38 -10.88
CA PRO A 11 -10.53 -7.17 -11.39
C PRO A 11 -10.20 -7.34 -12.88
N ARG A 12 -10.42 -6.30 -13.69
CA ARG A 12 -10.10 -6.27 -15.12
C ARG A 12 -8.78 -5.55 -15.40
N ARG A 13 -8.45 -4.60 -14.53
CA ARG A 13 -7.22 -3.81 -14.51
C ARG A 13 -6.66 -3.76 -13.09
N LEU A 14 -5.37 -3.46 -12.95
CA LEU A 14 -4.75 -3.32 -11.62
C LEU A 14 -5.46 -2.28 -10.74
N ASP A 15 -5.99 -1.21 -11.34
CA ASP A 15 -6.73 -0.17 -10.64
C ASP A 15 -8.04 -0.65 -10.01
N ASP A 16 -8.61 -1.76 -10.50
CA ASP A 16 -9.83 -2.37 -9.93
C ASP A 16 -9.53 -3.11 -8.62
N VAL A 17 -8.27 -3.46 -8.35
CA VAL A 17 -7.85 -4.12 -7.11
C VAL A 17 -7.80 -3.07 -6.00
N PRO A 18 -8.55 -3.25 -4.89
CA PRO A 18 -8.47 -2.34 -3.76
C PRO A 18 -7.08 -2.35 -3.11
N GLY A 19 -6.59 -1.17 -2.71
CA GLY A 19 -5.30 -1.02 -2.04
C GLY A 19 -4.63 0.32 -2.33
N TRP A 20 -3.69 0.70 -1.46
CA TRP A 20 -2.96 1.97 -1.52
C TRP A 20 -1.63 1.81 -2.24
N PHE A 21 -1.68 1.78 -3.57
CA PHE A 21 -0.47 1.71 -4.41
C PHE A 21 -0.42 2.88 -5.41
N PRO A 22 0.06 4.06 -4.97
CA PRO A 22 0.08 5.26 -5.80
C PRO A 22 0.90 5.07 -7.08
N VAL A 23 0.55 5.81 -8.13
CA VAL A 23 1.20 5.77 -9.45
C VAL A 23 2.73 5.92 -9.39
N LEU A 24 3.24 6.80 -8.52
CA LEU A 24 4.68 6.97 -8.36
C LEU A 24 5.35 5.70 -7.82
N ASP A 25 4.72 5.02 -6.88
CA ASP A 25 5.25 3.80 -6.30
C ASP A 25 5.14 2.63 -7.27
N GLN A 26 4.11 2.57 -8.12
CA GLN A 26 4.07 1.62 -9.25
C GLN A 26 5.27 1.81 -10.19
N VAL A 27 5.59 3.06 -10.55
CA VAL A 27 6.78 3.37 -11.35
C VAL A 27 8.07 2.96 -10.65
N LEU A 28 8.20 3.25 -9.35
CA LEU A 28 9.42 2.96 -8.62
C LEU A 28 9.62 1.45 -8.44
N PHE A 29 8.57 0.69 -8.12
CA PHE A 29 8.63 -0.77 -8.01
C PHE A 29 9.08 -1.41 -9.32
N GLU A 30 8.41 -1.10 -10.44
CA GLU A 30 8.80 -1.63 -11.76
C GLU A 30 10.25 -1.22 -12.07
N TRP A 31 10.64 0.04 -11.83
CA TRP A 31 12.02 0.48 -12.08
C TRP A 31 13.07 -0.28 -11.26
N PHE A 32 12.84 -0.49 -9.96
CA PHE A 32 13.79 -1.22 -9.11
C PHE A 32 13.90 -2.69 -9.51
N LEU A 33 12.76 -3.33 -9.81
CA LEU A 33 12.71 -4.74 -10.19
C LEU A 33 13.27 -4.97 -11.60
N ASP A 34 12.92 -4.13 -12.58
CA ASP A 34 13.50 -4.11 -13.93
C ASP A 34 15.01 -3.88 -13.89
N ARG A 35 15.47 -2.95 -13.03
CA ARG A 35 16.90 -2.71 -12.84
C ARG A 35 17.59 -3.99 -12.38
N GLN A 36 17.09 -4.63 -11.32
CA GLN A 36 17.65 -5.88 -10.81
C GLN A 36 17.66 -6.99 -11.88
N GLU A 37 16.63 -7.04 -12.72
CA GLU A 37 16.57 -7.95 -13.87
C GLU A 37 17.68 -7.67 -14.89
N SER A 38 17.78 -6.42 -15.33
CA SER A 38 18.73 -5.99 -16.35
C SER A 38 20.20 -6.13 -15.90
N THR A 39 20.47 -6.00 -14.60
CA THR A 39 21.81 -6.20 -14.02
C THR A 39 22.08 -7.66 -13.64
N GLY A 40 21.16 -8.57 -13.92
CA GLY A 40 21.32 -10.00 -13.66
C GLY A 40 21.21 -10.40 -12.18
N THR A 41 20.82 -9.48 -11.29
CA THR A 41 20.58 -9.78 -9.88
C THR A 41 19.46 -10.82 -9.78
N ARG A 42 19.74 -11.91 -9.06
CA ARG A 42 18.80 -13.00 -8.77
C ARG A 42 18.55 -13.07 -7.28
N GLY A 43 17.38 -13.54 -6.89
CA GLY A 43 17.00 -13.75 -5.50
C GLY A 43 15.49 -13.74 -5.35
N ASP A 44 15.05 -14.24 -4.20
CA ASP A 44 13.64 -14.32 -3.83
C ASP A 44 13.02 -12.92 -3.67
N LEU A 45 11.70 -12.89 -3.64
CA LEU A 45 10.91 -11.69 -3.38
C LEU A 45 10.10 -11.92 -2.10
N LEU A 46 9.95 -10.88 -1.29
CA LEU A 46 9.15 -10.93 -0.08
C LEU A 46 8.27 -9.69 0.05
N GLU A 47 7.01 -9.89 0.40
CA GLU A 47 6.10 -8.83 0.80
C GLU A 47 5.42 -9.18 2.12
N VAL A 48 5.46 -8.25 3.09
CA VAL A 48 4.88 -8.40 4.42
C VAL A 48 3.81 -7.31 4.57
N GLY A 49 2.55 -7.71 4.68
CA GLY A 49 1.40 -6.82 4.50
C GLY A 49 1.02 -6.72 3.03
N VAL A 50 -0.06 -7.41 2.67
CA VAL A 50 -0.42 -7.71 1.27
C VAL A 50 -1.82 -7.20 0.95
N TYR A 51 -2.69 -7.16 1.96
CA TYR A 51 -4.09 -6.78 1.82
C TYR A 51 -4.76 -7.56 0.67
N MET A 52 -5.39 -6.87 -0.29
CA MET A 52 -6.03 -7.48 -1.45
C MET A 52 -5.09 -7.67 -2.66
N GLY A 53 -3.78 -7.48 -2.48
CA GLY A 53 -2.74 -7.93 -3.40
C GLY A 53 -2.29 -6.94 -4.48
N LYS A 54 -2.66 -5.65 -4.39
CA LYS A 54 -2.38 -4.69 -5.48
C LYS A 54 -0.88 -4.53 -5.77
N SER A 55 -0.05 -4.35 -4.75
CA SER A 55 1.41 -4.32 -4.84
C SER A 55 1.99 -5.69 -5.17
N ALA A 56 1.50 -6.76 -4.51
CA ALA A 56 1.93 -8.13 -4.77
C ALA A 56 1.75 -8.55 -6.23
N ILE A 57 0.65 -8.15 -6.88
CA ILE A 57 0.42 -8.40 -8.31
C ILE A 57 1.52 -7.75 -9.16
N CYS A 58 2.03 -6.57 -8.79
CA CYS A 58 3.15 -5.92 -9.47
C CYS A 58 4.46 -6.66 -9.18
N VAL A 59 4.79 -6.91 -7.91
CA VAL A 59 6.03 -7.61 -7.51
C VAL A 59 6.13 -8.99 -8.14
N GLY A 60 5.03 -9.75 -8.14
CA GLY A 60 4.97 -11.11 -8.66
C GLY A 60 5.31 -11.24 -10.15
N ARG A 61 5.13 -10.18 -10.95
CA ARG A 61 5.49 -10.19 -12.39
C ARG A 61 7.00 -10.31 -12.62
N HIS A 62 7.77 -9.95 -11.60
CA HIS A 62 9.23 -9.98 -11.64
C HIS A 62 9.79 -11.27 -11.03
N SER A 63 8.96 -12.20 -10.56
CA SER A 63 9.42 -13.51 -10.10
C SER A 63 9.91 -14.33 -11.29
N ARG A 64 11.16 -14.78 -11.24
CA ARG A 64 11.79 -15.54 -12.33
C ARG A 64 11.92 -17.02 -11.97
N ASP A 65 12.16 -17.87 -12.98
CA ASP A 65 12.44 -19.28 -12.78
C ASP A 65 13.58 -19.47 -11.77
N GLY A 66 13.31 -20.27 -10.73
CA GLY A 66 14.24 -20.54 -9.63
C GLY A 66 14.24 -19.50 -8.51
N GLU A 67 13.44 -18.43 -8.61
CA GLU A 67 13.16 -17.51 -7.51
C GLU A 67 11.82 -17.88 -6.85
N GLN A 68 11.69 -17.65 -5.55
CA GLN A 68 10.43 -17.77 -4.82
C GLN A 68 9.89 -16.38 -4.47
N PHE A 69 8.63 -16.10 -4.81
CA PHE A 69 7.91 -14.98 -4.23
C PHE A 69 7.11 -15.46 -3.02
N THR A 70 7.39 -14.89 -1.85
CA THR A 70 6.68 -15.14 -0.60
C THR A 70 5.90 -13.90 -0.17
N VAL A 71 4.67 -14.11 0.28
CA VAL A 71 3.81 -13.05 0.83
C VAL A 71 3.38 -13.42 2.25
N CYS A 72 3.31 -12.45 3.16
CA CYS A 72 2.88 -12.68 4.54
C CYS A 72 1.81 -11.67 4.96
N ASP A 73 0.68 -12.15 5.45
CA ASP A 73 -0.43 -11.31 5.94
C ASP A 73 -1.26 -12.08 6.98
N LEU A 74 -1.94 -11.35 7.87
CA LEU A 74 -2.92 -11.92 8.79
C LEU A 74 -4.20 -12.36 8.07
N PHE A 75 -4.59 -11.64 7.01
CA PHE A 75 -5.87 -11.75 6.33
C PHE A 75 -7.05 -11.65 7.31
N GLU A 76 -7.94 -12.66 7.33
CA GLU A 76 -9.01 -12.78 8.32
C GLU A 76 -8.54 -13.29 9.71
N GLY A 77 -7.24 -13.33 9.96
CA GLY A 77 -6.65 -13.71 11.25
C GLY A 77 -6.60 -12.56 12.24
N ASP A 78 -6.66 -12.89 13.53
CA ASP A 78 -6.57 -11.91 14.60
C ASP A 78 -5.13 -11.39 14.75
N ALA A 79 -4.95 -10.07 14.79
CA ALA A 79 -3.69 -9.49 15.24
C ALA A 79 -3.48 -9.79 16.74
N LEU A 80 -2.24 -9.91 17.20
CA LEU A 80 -1.97 -10.23 18.61
C LEU A 80 -2.25 -9.04 19.56
N ASP A 81 -2.14 -7.80 19.08
CA ASP A 81 -2.31 -6.59 19.88
C ASP A 81 -3.62 -5.86 19.58
N GLU A 82 -4.28 -5.37 20.64
CA GLU A 82 -5.58 -4.69 20.56
C GLU A 82 -5.58 -3.47 19.62
N ALA A 83 -4.46 -2.73 19.54
CA ALA A 83 -4.34 -1.57 18.66
C ALA A 83 -4.30 -1.97 17.18
N ASN A 84 -3.51 -3.01 16.83
CA ASN A 84 -3.51 -3.58 15.47
C ASN A 84 -4.88 -4.20 15.14
N GLN A 85 -5.52 -4.89 16.10
CA GLN A 85 -6.86 -5.44 15.90
C GLN A 85 -7.90 -4.35 15.62
N ALA A 86 -7.83 -3.22 16.35
CA ALA A 86 -8.76 -2.10 16.16
C ALA A 86 -8.60 -1.44 14.79
N GLU A 87 -7.37 -1.38 14.28
CA GLU A 87 -7.10 -0.93 12.91
C GLU A 87 -7.61 -1.94 11.88
N SER A 88 -7.28 -3.23 12.01
CA SER A 88 -7.75 -4.28 11.10
C SER A 88 -9.27 -4.36 11.02
N THR A 89 -9.96 -4.22 12.16
CA THR A 89 -11.42 -4.23 12.21
C THR A 89 -12.03 -3.04 11.46
N LYS A 90 -11.38 -1.88 11.48
CA LYS A 90 -11.88 -0.66 10.81
C LYS A 90 -11.55 -0.62 9.33
N SER A 91 -10.31 -0.93 8.97
CA SER A 91 -9.77 -0.74 7.62
C SER A 91 -9.87 -1.99 6.75
N TYR A 92 -9.94 -3.19 7.35
CA TYR A 92 -9.80 -4.48 6.67
C TYR A 92 -10.95 -5.46 6.91
N SER A 93 -12.13 -4.99 7.33
CA SER A 93 -13.30 -5.84 7.67
C SER A 93 -13.83 -6.79 6.58
N SER A 94 -13.39 -6.62 5.32
CA SER A 94 -13.73 -7.49 4.18
C SER A 94 -12.52 -8.26 3.62
N LEU A 95 -11.36 -8.14 4.25
CA LEU A 95 -10.13 -8.83 3.84
C LEU A 95 -10.25 -10.32 4.17
N THR A 96 -10.00 -11.15 3.15
CA THR A 96 -9.80 -12.58 3.32
C THR A 96 -8.63 -13.03 2.45
N GLN A 97 -7.94 -14.10 2.85
CA GLN A 97 -6.89 -14.71 2.03
C GLN A 97 -7.43 -15.04 0.63
N ARG A 98 -8.66 -15.55 0.57
CA ARG A 98 -9.33 -15.86 -0.70
C ARG A 98 -9.49 -14.64 -1.61
N THR A 99 -9.81 -13.47 -1.07
CA THR A 99 -9.93 -12.23 -1.87
C THR A 99 -8.59 -11.87 -2.51
N PHE A 100 -7.51 -11.97 -1.73
CA PHE A 100 -6.15 -11.78 -2.24
C PHE A 100 -5.83 -12.78 -3.36
N GLU A 101 -6.05 -14.08 -3.12
CA GLU A 101 -5.75 -15.14 -4.08
C GLU A 101 -6.55 -14.97 -5.39
N GLU A 102 -7.84 -14.66 -5.31
CA GLU A 102 -8.69 -14.43 -6.49
C GLU A 102 -8.22 -13.20 -7.29
N ASN A 103 -7.82 -12.12 -6.62
CA ASN A 103 -7.26 -10.94 -7.28
C ASN A 103 -5.90 -11.24 -7.91
N TYR A 104 -5.01 -11.94 -7.20
CA TYR A 104 -3.67 -12.27 -7.68
C TYR A 104 -3.73 -13.17 -8.92
N LEU A 105 -4.53 -14.24 -8.85
CA LEU A 105 -4.74 -15.18 -9.96
C LEU A 105 -5.43 -14.55 -11.17
N ALA A 106 -6.10 -13.40 -11.01
CA ALA A 106 -6.62 -12.66 -12.16
C ALA A 106 -5.49 -12.19 -13.11
N PHE A 107 -4.27 -12.00 -12.60
CA PHE A 107 -3.11 -11.51 -13.35
C PHE A 107 -1.99 -12.54 -13.51
N HIS A 108 -1.93 -13.54 -12.62
CA HIS A 108 -0.87 -14.55 -12.56
C HIS A 108 -1.41 -15.97 -12.73
N GLU A 109 -0.59 -16.89 -13.21
CA GLU A 109 -0.98 -18.30 -13.40
C GLU A 109 -1.02 -19.09 -12.09
N GLU A 110 -0.08 -18.82 -11.20
CA GLU A 110 0.11 -19.52 -9.93
C GLU A 110 0.18 -18.53 -8.76
N LEU A 111 -0.15 -18.99 -7.56
CA LEU A 111 -0.04 -18.18 -6.34
C LEU A 111 1.43 -18.06 -5.89
N PRO A 112 1.81 -16.95 -5.25
CA PRO A 112 3.05 -16.92 -4.49
C PRO A 112 2.94 -17.87 -3.29
N ARG A 113 4.05 -18.12 -2.61
CA ARG A 113 4.02 -18.80 -1.32
C ARG A 113 3.36 -17.91 -0.28
N VAL A 114 2.21 -18.33 0.24
CA VAL A 114 1.43 -17.54 1.21
C VAL A 114 1.73 -17.99 2.64
N LEU A 115 2.22 -17.07 3.46
CA LEU A 115 2.38 -17.22 4.91
C LEU A 115 1.23 -16.49 5.62
N LYS A 116 0.18 -17.23 6.00
CA LYS A 116 -0.92 -16.67 6.79
C LYS A 116 -0.54 -16.59 8.26
N GLY A 117 -0.33 -15.38 8.78
CA GLY A 117 0.02 -15.16 10.18
C GLY A 117 0.71 -13.82 10.43
N PRO A 118 1.12 -13.55 11.67
CA PRO A 118 1.87 -12.35 12.00
C PRO A 118 3.24 -12.37 11.32
N SER A 119 3.78 -11.19 11.01
CA SER A 119 5.10 -11.05 10.36
C SER A 119 6.24 -11.68 11.15
N SER A 120 6.06 -11.91 12.46
CA SER A 120 7.04 -12.59 13.32
C SER A 120 7.37 -14.04 12.91
N ILE A 121 6.59 -14.67 12.03
CA ILE A 121 6.91 -15.98 11.47
C ILE A 121 7.93 -15.92 10.32
N VAL A 122 8.05 -14.76 9.65
CA VAL A 122 8.89 -14.58 8.45
C VAL A 122 10.33 -15.03 8.66
N PRO A 123 11.03 -14.69 9.77
CA PRO A 123 12.43 -15.12 9.97
C PRO A 123 12.63 -16.64 10.03
N ALA A 124 11.60 -17.42 10.38
CA ALA A 124 11.66 -18.87 10.41
C ALA A 124 11.34 -19.50 9.04
N GLU A 125 10.60 -18.78 8.20
CA GLU A 125 10.06 -19.29 6.94
C GLU A 125 10.83 -18.81 5.72
N VAL A 126 11.57 -17.70 5.81
CA VAL A 126 12.36 -17.12 4.72
C VAL A 126 13.84 -17.31 5.03
N ALA A 127 14.58 -17.84 4.05
CA ALA A 127 16.00 -18.11 4.22
C ALA A 127 16.79 -16.78 4.37
N PRO A 128 17.77 -16.70 5.28
CA PRO A 128 18.66 -15.54 5.36
C PRO A 128 19.39 -15.29 4.04
N ALA A 129 19.56 -14.03 3.69
CA ALA A 129 20.22 -13.57 2.47
C ALA A 129 19.74 -14.30 1.20
N SER A 130 18.43 -14.52 1.06
CA SER A 130 17.84 -15.14 -0.15
C SER A 130 17.08 -14.13 -1.01
N CYS A 131 16.55 -13.06 -0.42
CA CYS A 131 15.71 -12.09 -1.12
C CYS A 131 16.54 -11.00 -1.79
N ARG A 132 16.14 -10.59 -3.01
CA ARG A 132 16.67 -9.37 -3.65
C ARG A 132 15.79 -8.15 -3.40
N PHE A 133 14.52 -8.35 -3.07
CA PHE A 133 13.55 -7.28 -2.86
C PHE A 133 12.60 -7.65 -1.71
N VAL A 134 12.45 -6.75 -0.74
CA VAL A 134 11.53 -6.90 0.41
C VAL A 134 10.65 -5.66 0.53
N HIS A 135 9.34 -5.83 0.56
CA HIS A 135 8.35 -4.78 0.85
C HIS A 135 7.72 -5.01 2.24
N ILE A 136 7.68 -3.97 3.07
CA ILE A 136 7.07 -3.98 4.41
C ILE A 136 5.95 -2.94 4.46
N ASP A 137 4.72 -3.41 4.63
CA ASP A 137 3.46 -2.66 4.63
C ASP A 137 2.39 -3.32 5.54
N ALA A 138 2.81 -3.83 6.71
CA ALA A 138 1.95 -4.62 7.60
C ALA A 138 1.37 -3.80 8.77
N SER A 139 2.15 -3.59 9.84
CA SER A 139 1.68 -2.90 11.05
C SER A 139 2.13 -1.45 11.08
N HIS A 140 1.39 -0.60 11.78
CA HIS A 140 1.76 0.80 12.04
C HIS A 140 2.36 1.06 13.42
N LEU A 141 2.54 0.00 14.22
CA LEU A 141 3.14 0.08 15.55
C LEU A 141 4.65 -0.06 15.46
N TYR A 142 5.36 0.75 16.23
CA TYR A 142 6.82 0.84 16.21
C TYR A 142 7.50 -0.52 16.39
N GLU A 143 7.05 -1.32 17.36
CA GLU A 143 7.67 -2.59 17.75
C GLU A 143 7.62 -3.62 16.60
N HIS A 144 6.50 -3.70 15.90
CA HIS A 144 6.33 -4.59 14.76
C HIS A 144 7.18 -4.14 13.58
N VAL A 145 7.11 -2.86 13.22
CA VAL A 145 7.90 -2.30 12.10
C VAL A 145 9.40 -2.43 12.38
N HIS A 146 9.84 -2.16 13.61
CA HIS A 146 11.23 -2.31 14.02
C HIS A 146 11.73 -3.74 13.79
N ASN A 147 10.93 -4.73 14.17
CA ASN A 147 11.25 -6.16 14.01
C ASN A 147 11.20 -6.58 12.54
N ASP A 148 10.20 -6.13 11.79
CA ASP A 148 10.06 -6.41 10.36
C ASP A 148 11.25 -5.85 9.57
N ILE A 149 11.72 -4.64 9.88
CA ILE A 149 12.95 -4.08 9.28
C ILE A 149 14.17 -4.96 9.59
N GLY A 150 14.23 -5.57 10.78
CA GLY A 150 15.28 -6.53 11.14
C GLY A 150 15.20 -7.80 10.31
N ALA A 151 14.01 -8.39 10.21
CA ALA A 151 13.77 -9.56 9.38
C ALA A 151 14.11 -9.29 7.89
N ALA A 152 13.76 -8.11 7.38
CA ALA A 152 14.10 -7.70 6.02
C ALA A 152 15.61 -7.56 5.82
N HIS A 153 16.33 -6.98 6.77
CA HIS A 153 17.79 -6.91 6.71
C HIS A 153 18.42 -8.30 6.62
N ASP A 154 17.96 -9.24 7.43
CA ASP A 154 18.51 -10.59 7.49
C ASP A 154 18.13 -11.43 6.24
N ALA A 155 16.94 -11.20 5.68
CA ALA A 155 16.46 -11.87 4.48
C ALA A 155 17.13 -11.36 3.19
N LEU A 156 17.57 -10.09 3.15
CA LEU A 156 18.11 -9.47 1.95
C LEU A 156 19.54 -9.93 1.63
N LEU A 157 19.77 -10.23 0.36
CA LEU A 157 21.09 -10.35 -0.25
C LEU A 157 21.87 -9.03 -0.15
N PRO A 158 23.22 -9.05 -0.21
CA PRO A 158 24.01 -7.84 -0.37
C PRO A 158 23.55 -7.01 -1.58
N GLY A 159 23.24 -5.72 -1.35
CA GLY A 159 22.71 -4.83 -2.39
C GLY A 159 21.23 -5.02 -2.71
N GLY A 160 20.52 -5.88 -1.97
CA GLY A 160 19.07 -6.00 -2.03
C GLY A 160 18.36 -4.72 -1.60
N ILE A 161 17.10 -4.60 -2.01
CA ILE A 161 16.27 -3.40 -1.82
C ILE A 161 15.20 -3.69 -0.78
N VAL A 162 15.08 -2.80 0.20
CA VAL A 162 13.93 -2.76 1.13
C VAL A 162 13.05 -1.57 0.79
N VAL A 163 11.73 -1.78 0.82
CA VAL A 163 10.72 -0.74 0.68
C VAL A 163 9.87 -0.73 1.94
N LEU A 164 9.78 0.42 2.59
CA LEU A 164 9.10 0.62 3.87
C LEU A 164 7.94 1.58 3.66
N ASP A 165 6.71 1.09 3.82
CA ASP A 165 5.51 1.90 3.64
C ASP A 165 5.23 2.84 4.80
N ASP A 166 4.36 3.81 4.57
CA ASP A 166 3.75 4.72 5.54
C ASP A 166 4.67 5.47 6.52
N PHE A 167 5.98 5.57 6.25
CA PHE A 167 6.93 6.28 7.11
C PHE A 167 6.65 7.80 7.24
N ARG A 168 5.71 8.35 6.46
CA ARG A 168 5.29 9.76 6.50
C ARG A 168 3.77 9.94 6.65
N SER A 169 3.03 8.88 6.90
CA SER A 169 1.58 8.96 7.10
C SER A 169 1.29 9.52 8.50
N GLU A 170 0.33 10.46 8.61
CA GLU A 170 0.11 11.22 9.85
C GLU A 170 -0.36 10.36 11.03
N HIS A 171 -1.02 9.25 10.72
CA HIS A 171 -1.59 8.32 11.70
C HIS A 171 -0.63 7.19 12.09
N THR A 172 0.57 7.13 11.48
CA THR A 172 1.55 6.04 11.64
C THR A 172 2.89 6.50 12.23
N PRO A 173 2.92 7.33 13.31
CA PRO A 173 4.18 7.89 13.83
C PRO A 173 5.18 6.81 14.27
N GLY A 174 4.71 5.62 14.70
CA GLY A 174 5.57 4.48 15.04
C GLY A 174 6.40 3.99 13.86
N VAL A 175 5.83 3.98 12.66
CA VAL A 175 6.52 3.63 11.41
C VAL A 175 7.64 4.63 11.14
N SER A 176 7.35 5.94 11.23
CA SER A 176 8.37 6.98 11.04
C SER A 176 9.56 6.79 11.99
N VAL A 177 9.29 6.52 13.27
CA VAL A 177 10.34 6.32 14.28
C VAL A 177 11.19 5.09 13.93
N ALA A 178 10.56 3.94 13.65
CA ALA A 178 11.29 2.70 13.32
C ALA A 178 12.15 2.84 12.05
N VAL A 179 11.61 3.47 11.01
CA VAL A 179 12.33 3.69 9.74
C VAL A 179 13.54 4.60 9.93
N TRP A 180 13.38 5.74 10.61
CA TRP A 180 14.51 6.64 10.84
C TRP A 180 15.52 6.11 11.84
N GLU A 181 15.10 5.33 12.84
CA GLU A 181 16.01 4.58 13.69
C GLU A 181 16.84 3.58 12.88
N ALA A 182 16.21 2.86 11.94
CA ALA A 182 16.95 1.93 11.08
C ALA A 182 18.02 2.64 10.26
N VAL A 183 17.71 3.85 9.76
CA VAL A 183 18.67 4.68 9.01
C VAL A 183 19.82 5.16 9.90
N LEU A 184 19.50 5.74 11.05
CA LEU A 184 20.49 6.42 11.89
C LEU A 184 21.32 5.47 12.74
N ASN A 185 20.73 4.34 13.16
CA ASN A 185 21.30 3.47 14.19
C ASN A 185 21.58 2.05 13.68
N ARG A 186 20.96 1.61 12.58
CA ARG A 186 21.03 0.22 12.10
C ARG A 186 21.53 0.09 10.65
N GLY A 187 22.14 1.15 10.12
CA GLY A 187 22.89 1.12 8.87
C GLY A 187 22.07 1.12 7.58
N LEU A 188 20.75 1.24 7.65
CA LEU A 188 19.91 1.38 6.46
C LEU A 188 20.27 2.66 5.72
N ARG A 189 20.56 2.58 4.43
CA ARG A 189 20.90 3.74 3.60
C ARG A 189 19.74 4.05 2.65
N PRO A 190 19.11 5.25 2.76
CA PRO A 190 18.05 5.64 1.85
C PRO A 190 18.56 5.76 0.41
N ILE A 191 17.87 5.13 -0.52
CA ILE A 191 18.05 5.31 -1.96
C ILE A 191 17.17 6.47 -2.41
N CYS A 192 15.86 6.37 -2.20
CA CYS A 192 14.92 7.45 -2.48
C CYS A 192 13.66 7.39 -1.62
N LEU A 193 12.93 8.50 -1.59
CA LEU A 193 11.66 8.65 -0.88
C LEU A 193 10.56 8.98 -1.88
N SER A 194 9.43 8.29 -1.79
CA SER A 194 8.19 8.75 -2.41
C SER A 194 7.39 9.62 -1.42
N THR A 195 6.08 9.74 -1.62
CA THR A 195 5.24 10.47 -0.66
C THR A 195 5.11 9.69 0.65
N GLN A 196 4.89 8.37 0.55
CA GLN A 196 4.60 7.50 1.69
C GLN A 196 5.64 6.40 1.91
N LYS A 197 6.48 6.08 0.91
CA LYS A 197 7.46 4.97 0.99
C LYS A 197 8.91 5.45 1.06
N LEU A 198 9.72 4.77 1.87
CA LEU A 198 11.18 4.86 1.84
C LEU A 198 11.74 3.62 1.12
N TYR A 199 12.58 3.84 0.12
CA TYR A 199 13.33 2.80 -0.58
C TYR A 199 14.77 2.87 -0.10
N GLY A 200 15.33 1.74 0.33
CA GLY A 200 16.66 1.69 0.92
C GLY A 200 17.43 0.41 0.63
N THR A 201 18.69 0.41 1.02
CA THR A 201 19.57 -0.75 1.00
C THR A 201 20.57 -0.64 2.14
N TRP A 202 21.17 -1.76 2.56
CA TRP A 202 22.32 -1.75 3.47
C TRP A 202 23.68 -1.68 2.72
N GLY A 203 23.66 -1.77 1.40
CA GLY A 203 24.82 -1.55 0.53
C GLY A 203 25.09 -0.07 0.23
N ASP A 204 25.91 0.19 -0.79
CA ASP A 204 26.12 1.56 -1.29
C ASP A 204 24.93 2.04 -2.14
N PRO A 205 24.19 3.10 -1.73
CA PRO A 205 23.05 3.58 -2.49
C PRO A 205 23.46 4.44 -3.70
N GLU A 206 24.69 4.95 -3.75
CA GLU A 206 25.09 6.01 -4.70
C GLU A 206 24.90 5.59 -6.18
N PRO A 207 25.32 4.38 -6.63
CA PRO A 207 25.11 3.98 -8.02
C PRO A 207 23.62 3.97 -8.41
N ILE A 208 22.77 3.45 -7.52
CA ILE A 208 21.31 3.34 -7.76
C ILE A 208 20.67 4.74 -7.75
N GLN A 209 21.14 5.63 -6.87
CA GLN A 209 20.69 7.02 -6.84
C GLN A 209 21.02 7.76 -8.14
N GLU A 210 22.24 7.59 -8.69
CA GLU A 210 22.62 8.25 -9.93
C GLU A 210 21.81 7.73 -11.13
N GLU A 211 21.52 6.43 -11.19
CA GLU A 211 20.65 5.85 -12.22
C GLU A 211 19.20 6.35 -12.10
N LEU A 212 18.64 6.46 -10.88
CA LEU A 212 17.31 7.05 -10.64
C LEU A 212 17.24 8.51 -11.09
N LEU A 213 18.27 9.28 -10.78
CA LEU A 213 18.34 10.69 -11.18
C LEU A 213 18.44 10.83 -12.69
N ALA A 214 19.19 9.95 -13.36
CA ALA A 214 19.21 9.89 -14.81
C ALA A 214 17.82 9.57 -15.40
N MET A 215 17.10 8.61 -14.82
CA MET A 215 15.73 8.25 -15.24
C MET A 215 14.77 9.43 -15.13
N VAL A 216 14.85 10.23 -14.06
CA VAL A 216 13.89 11.34 -13.82
C VAL A 216 14.25 12.63 -14.56
N ARG A 217 15.51 12.82 -15.02
CA ARG A 217 15.92 14.03 -15.78
C ARG A 217 15.08 14.29 -17.04
N GLY A 218 14.51 13.26 -17.65
CA GLY A 218 13.64 13.37 -18.83
C GLY A 218 12.14 13.40 -18.54
N ARG A 219 11.73 13.35 -17.27
CA ARG A 219 10.32 13.26 -16.88
C ARG A 219 9.75 14.60 -16.46
N GLU A 220 8.66 15.00 -17.11
CA GLU A 220 7.94 16.23 -16.75
C GLU A 220 6.83 16.01 -15.72
N ASP A 221 6.48 14.75 -15.43
CA ASP A 221 5.35 14.34 -14.59
C ASP A 221 5.74 13.99 -13.14
N CYS A 222 7.02 14.17 -12.77
CA CYS A 222 7.54 13.96 -11.43
C CYS A 222 8.29 15.19 -10.92
N HIS A 223 8.13 15.53 -9.64
CA HIS A 223 8.98 16.48 -8.95
C HIS A 223 10.15 15.74 -8.29
N LEU A 224 11.34 16.33 -8.39
CA LEU A 224 12.56 15.88 -7.72
C LEU A 224 13.02 16.95 -6.73
N SER A 225 13.39 16.53 -5.53
CA SER A 225 14.14 17.35 -4.57
C SER A 225 15.23 16.52 -3.92
N ILE A 226 16.40 17.10 -3.73
CA ILE A 226 17.53 16.46 -3.04
C ILE A 226 17.86 17.27 -1.80
N GLN A 227 17.99 16.62 -0.65
CA GLN A 227 18.37 17.24 0.61
C GLN A 227 19.50 16.44 1.26
N GLN A 228 20.41 17.12 1.95
CA GLN A 228 21.35 16.50 2.86
C GLN A 228 20.78 16.54 4.28
N ALA A 229 20.71 15.39 4.95
CA ALA A 229 20.25 15.30 6.33
C ALA A 229 20.93 14.12 7.04
N ALA A 230 21.43 14.36 8.25
CA ALA A 230 22.06 13.34 9.10
C ALA A 230 23.14 12.50 8.39
N GLY A 231 23.91 13.10 7.48
CA GLY A 231 24.95 12.38 6.72
C GLY A 231 24.44 11.61 5.50
N HIS A 232 23.15 11.69 5.17
CA HIS A 232 22.55 11.02 4.02
C HIS A 232 22.07 12.01 2.96
N ARG A 233 22.26 11.63 1.69
CA ARG A 233 21.61 12.26 0.54
C ARG A 233 20.20 11.70 0.41
N LEU A 234 19.21 12.52 0.74
CA LEU A 234 17.79 12.18 0.62
C LEU A 234 17.26 12.63 -0.74
N VAL A 235 17.18 11.69 -1.68
CA VAL A 235 16.54 11.89 -2.99
C VAL A 235 15.03 11.67 -2.82
N ARG A 236 14.22 12.69 -3.09
CA ARG A 236 12.76 12.60 -2.94
C ARG A 236 12.05 12.86 -4.26
N PHE A 237 11.13 11.97 -4.56
CA PHE A 237 10.22 12.04 -5.70
C PHE A 237 8.79 12.32 -5.24
N LYS A 238 8.05 13.07 -6.06
CA LYS A 238 6.62 13.31 -5.85
C LYS A 238 5.91 13.36 -7.19
N SER A 239 4.80 12.64 -7.33
CA SER A 239 3.97 12.69 -8.54
C SER A 239 3.42 14.09 -8.78
N LYS A 240 3.38 14.52 -10.05
CA LYS A 240 2.59 15.68 -10.47
C LYS A 240 1.18 15.26 -10.83
N LYS A 241 0.28 16.25 -10.88
CA LYS A 241 -1.09 16.03 -11.35
C LYS A 241 -1.04 15.45 -12.77
N GLY A 242 -1.71 14.32 -12.98
CA GLY A 242 -1.79 13.67 -14.28
C GLY A 242 -0.65 12.70 -14.61
N MET A 243 0.26 12.42 -13.66
CA MET A 243 1.22 11.31 -13.80
C MET A 243 0.45 10.01 -14.11
N GLN A 244 0.90 9.28 -15.13
CA GLN A 244 0.27 8.05 -15.57
C GLN A 244 0.97 6.84 -14.95
N ALA A 245 0.18 5.82 -14.60
CA ALA A 245 0.70 4.51 -14.23
C ALA A 245 1.54 3.92 -15.37
N PRO A 246 2.59 3.14 -15.07
CA PRO A 246 3.27 2.36 -16.09
C PRO A 246 2.25 1.43 -16.78
N PRO A 247 2.43 1.10 -18.07
CA PRO A 247 1.59 0.11 -18.74
C PRO A 247 1.60 -1.21 -17.95
N PHE A 248 0.43 -1.69 -17.58
CA PHE A 248 0.27 -2.95 -16.85
C PHE A 248 -0.59 -3.93 -17.66
N PRO A 249 -0.23 -5.23 -17.74
CA PRO A 249 -1.01 -6.21 -18.45
C PRO A 249 -2.47 -6.25 -17.99
N PRO A 250 -3.44 -6.40 -18.90
CA PRO A 250 -4.82 -6.63 -18.52
C PRO A 250 -4.95 -7.95 -17.76
N SER A 251 -5.95 -8.05 -16.88
CA SER A 251 -6.26 -9.34 -16.24
C SER A 251 -6.86 -10.32 -17.25
N ARG A 252 -6.92 -11.61 -16.90
CA ARG A 252 -7.61 -12.65 -17.70
C ARG A 252 -9.10 -12.38 -17.91
N PHE A 253 -9.70 -11.48 -17.13
CA PHE A 253 -11.12 -11.08 -17.20
C PHE A 253 -11.35 -9.77 -17.98
N ALA A 254 -10.29 -9.17 -18.56
CA ALA A 254 -10.37 -7.86 -19.19
C ALA A 254 -11.34 -7.79 -20.38
N HIS A 255 -11.64 -8.91 -21.05
CA HIS A 255 -12.56 -8.96 -22.19
C HIS A 255 -13.91 -9.59 -21.87
N GLU A 256 -14.16 -10.00 -20.62
CA GLU A 256 -15.46 -10.57 -20.25
C GLU A 256 -16.57 -9.51 -20.36
N PRO A 257 -17.74 -9.89 -20.87
CA PRO A 257 -18.90 -9.01 -20.91
C PRO A 257 -19.29 -8.65 -19.48
N VAL A 258 -19.48 -7.35 -19.23
CA VAL A 258 -20.04 -6.89 -17.96
C VAL A 258 -21.45 -7.46 -17.87
N PRO A 259 -21.80 -8.28 -16.86
CA PRO A 259 -23.17 -8.69 -16.69
C PRO A 259 -24.04 -7.44 -16.55
N GLU A 260 -25.07 -7.30 -17.40
CA GLU A 260 -26.07 -6.25 -17.23
C GLU A 260 -26.62 -6.38 -15.81
N GLU A 261 -26.32 -5.40 -14.96
CA GLU A 261 -27.01 -5.24 -13.70
C GLU A 261 -28.49 -5.15 -14.02
N ALA A 262 -29.28 -6.13 -13.58
CA ALA A 262 -30.72 -6.02 -13.58
C ALA A 262 -31.04 -4.68 -12.91
N ALA A 263 -31.47 -3.72 -13.74
CA ALA A 263 -31.78 -2.37 -13.33
C ALA A 263 -32.61 -2.47 -12.06
N HIS A 264 -32.12 -1.85 -10.97
CA HIS A 264 -32.88 -1.71 -9.75
C HIS A 264 -34.23 -1.12 -10.14
N ARG A 265 -35.27 -1.97 -10.17
CA ARG A 265 -36.65 -1.50 -10.18
C ARG A 265 -36.76 -0.59 -8.95
N PRO A 266 -37.19 0.67 -9.10
CA PRO A 266 -37.36 1.52 -7.93
C PRO A 266 -38.33 0.81 -6.98
N ALA A 267 -37.86 0.56 -5.77
CA ALA A 267 -38.71 0.04 -4.70
C ALA A 267 -39.91 1.00 -4.57
N ALA A 268 -41.11 0.43 -4.65
CA ALA A 268 -42.34 1.18 -4.46
C ALA A 268 -42.26 1.94 -3.13
N ALA A 269 -42.46 3.26 -3.20
CA ALA A 269 -42.43 4.14 -2.05
C ALA A 269 -43.43 3.65 -0.99
N THR A 270 -42.93 3.19 0.14
CA THR A 270 -43.75 2.98 1.34
C THR A 270 -44.16 4.34 1.89
N ALA A 271 -45.47 4.52 2.06
CA ALA A 271 -46.05 5.76 2.54
C ALA A 271 -45.53 6.13 3.96
N PRO A 272 -45.31 7.41 4.27
CA PRO A 272 -44.86 7.82 5.59
C PRO A 272 -45.96 7.59 6.64
N PRO A 273 -45.61 7.18 7.87
CA PRO A 273 -46.59 7.02 8.94
C PRO A 273 -47.22 8.37 9.31
N ARG A 274 -48.55 8.34 9.50
CA ARG A 274 -49.37 9.46 9.96
C ARG A 274 -48.87 9.99 11.30
N ARG A 275 -48.52 11.29 11.34
CA ARG A 275 -48.23 12.03 12.59
C ARG A 275 -49.52 12.24 13.37
N THR A 276 -49.62 11.64 14.55
CA THR A 276 -50.60 12.03 15.59
C THR A 276 -50.04 13.18 16.42
N GLY A 277 -50.92 14.09 16.83
CA GLY A 277 -50.57 15.44 17.27
C GLY A 277 -50.09 15.58 18.73
N ARG A 278 -49.12 16.49 18.88
CA ARG A 278 -48.84 17.46 19.97
C ARG A 278 -49.10 17.07 21.44
N SER A 279 -48.02 17.16 22.22
CA SER A 279 -48.02 17.79 23.55
C SER A 279 -46.84 18.76 23.67
N ARG A 280 -47.11 19.95 24.21
CA ARG A 280 -46.18 21.06 24.42
C ARG A 280 -45.62 21.00 25.85
N THR A 281 -44.30 20.91 26.01
CA THR A 281 -43.61 21.45 27.19
C THR A 281 -42.19 21.89 26.81
N ARG A 282 -41.91 23.18 27.03
CA ARG A 282 -40.60 23.82 26.94
C ARG A 282 -39.84 23.62 28.25
N ARG A 283 -38.54 23.28 28.21
CA ARG A 283 -37.42 24.18 28.57
C ARG A 283 -36.08 23.42 28.69
N LEU A 284 -35.09 23.98 27.99
CA LEU A 284 -33.67 24.19 28.35
C LEU A 284 -32.81 23.01 28.81
N ALA A 285 -31.82 22.67 27.98
CA ALA A 285 -30.40 22.78 28.35
C ALA A 285 -29.55 22.90 27.07
N ALA A 286 -28.71 23.92 27.03
CA ALA A 286 -27.65 24.11 26.05
C ALA A 286 -26.41 23.33 26.49
N ASP A 287 -25.62 22.84 25.54
CA ASP A 287 -24.21 23.24 25.40
C ASP A 287 -23.42 22.27 24.51
N VAL A 288 -22.38 22.85 23.90
CA VAL A 288 -21.22 22.25 23.21
C VAL A 288 -21.38 21.93 21.71
N LEU A 289 -21.32 22.98 20.89
CA LEU A 289 -20.72 22.97 19.56
C LEU A 289 -19.61 24.04 19.51
N PRO A 290 -18.35 23.71 19.15
CA PRO A 290 -17.28 24.69 19.01
C PRO A 290 -17.46 25.59 17.76
N PRO A 291 -17.30 26.92 17.87
CA PRO A 291 -17.47 27.85 16.75
C PRO A 291 -16.18 28.16 15.96
N ILE A 292 -16.32 28.05 14.64
CA ILE A 292 -15.95 29.05 13.61
C ILE A 292 -14.46 29.18 13.20
N LEU A 293 -14.18 28.63 12.01
CA LEU A 293 -13.24 29.16 11.01
C LEU A 293 -13.69 30.55 10.51
N THR A 294 -12.81 31.55 10.53
CA THR A 294 -13.05 32.87 9.94
C THR A 294 -12.36 33.04 8.58
N ARG A 295 -13.16 33.60 7.66
CA ARG A 295 -13.01 33.91 6.22
C ARG A 295 -11.89 34.87 5.81
N ALA A 296 -11.49 34.72 4.54
CA ALA A 296 -11.11 35.78 3.58
C ALA A 296 -11.13 35.12 2.16
N ILE A 297 -11.72 35.59 1.06
CA ILE A 297 -12.21 36.90 0.61
C ILE A 297 -13.36 36.73 -0.40
N ARG A 298 -14.30 37.66 -0.29
CA ARG A 298 -15.46 37.93 -1.14
C ARG A 298 -15.04 38.75 -2.35
N ASN A 299 -15.46 38.38 -3.56
CA ASN A 299 -15.86 39.32 -4.63
C ASN A 299 -16.51 38.57 -5.81
N GLY A 300 -17.70 39.03 -6.21
CA GLY A 300 -18.33 38.68 -7.48
C GLY A 300 -19.85 38.50 -7.40
N LEU A 301 -20.58 39.48 -7.95
CA LEU A 301 -21.99 39.45 -8.38
C LEU A 301 -23.00 39.69 -7.24
N SER A 302 -23.60 40.88 -7.03
CA SER A 302 -24.31 41.76 -7.96
C SER A 302 -25.19 41.01 -8.97
N ARG A 303 -26.49 40.86 -8.61
CA ARG A 303 -27.63 41.04 -9.51
C ARG A 303 -28.95 41.04 -8.70
N SER A 304 -29.64 42.18 -8.82
CA SER A 304 -31.01 42.56 -8.41
C SER A 304 -31.29 42.71 -6.93
#